data_AF-A0A6H1K795-F1
#
_entry.id   AF-A0A6H1K795-F1
#
_cell.length_a   1.000
_cell.length_b   1.000
_cell.length_c   1.000
_cell.angle_alpha   90.00
_cell.angle_beta   90.00
_cell.angle_gamma   90.00
#
_symmetry.space_group_name_H-M   'P 1'
#
loop_
_entity.id
_entity.type
_entity.pdbx_description
1 polymer ?
#
loop_
_entity_poly.entity_id
_entity_poly.type
_entity_poly.pdbx_seq_one_letter_code
_entity_poly.pdbx_strand_id
1 'polypeptide(L)'
;MAEGQESTDAAAAGAVELAYRPTVADITAALRARAKNSSGGRFLRRGLIYVLVVMAVGVLLSTGGADRHDTPWRLYLVLGACVAFMTAVPWLQARQVHRLSERQGDVRAAVDDAGIRLTTAHSSATLDWHLYPRYVETSELFVLLSADRTAVGVVVLPKRGVATPENVERLRAILDRHLVRADVAATIGSPRTRGRAAGRGAGSIGLLLLGLLLFFFAFAAGQKVAHPDRFPGIQNNTAPISVVLLLLGVLAVVGGWRLARRMKVMRIVSTVLAVAALLAGGVVVYRVGPMLHCWDSAQIARGPAGGYACLDF
;
A
#
# COMPACT_ATOMS: atom_id res chain seq x y z
N MET A 1 -9.01 52.36 -23.49
CA MET A 1 -8.98 50.90 -23.73
C MET A 1 -7.54 50.39 -23.84
N ALA A 2 -6.61 50.92 -23.03
CA ALA A 2 -5.17 50.61 -23.08
C ALA A 2 -4.63 50.03 -21.74
N GLU A 3 -5.28 50.30 -20.60
CA GLU A 3 -4.86 49.80 -19.27
C GLU A 3 -5.00 48.28 -19.07
N GLY A 4 -5.82 47.59 -19.87
CA GLY A 4 -6.00 46.14 -19.75
C GLY A 4 -4.84 45.31 -20.31
N GLN A 5 -4.02 45.90 -21.19
CA GLN A 5 -2.98 45.18 -21.93
C GLN A 5 -1.60 45.28 -21.25
N GLU A 6 -1.31 46.41 -20.59
CA GLU A 6 -0.09 46.59 -19.78
C GLU A 6 -0.03 45.66 -18.55
N SER A 7 -1.16 45.36 -17.90
CA SER A 7 -1.18 44.44 -16.76
C SER A 7 -0.86 42.99 -17.14
N THR A 8 -1.23 42.58 -18.36
CA THR A 8 -0.90 41.25 -18.90
C THR A 8 0.55 41.14 -19.33
N ASP A 9 1.14 42.21 -19.86
CA ASP A 9 2.56 42.24 -20.25
C ASP A 9 3.51 42.34 -19.04
N ALA A 10 3.13 43.08 -17.99
CA ALA A 10 3.89 43.14 -16.74
C ALA A 10 3.84 41.82 -15.94
N ALA A 11 2.69 41.12 -15.96
CA ALA A 11 2.59 39.77 -15.40
C ALA A 11 3.38 38.74 -16.22
N ALA A 12 3.44 38.90 -17.55
CA ALA A 12 4.23 38.06 -18.44
C ALA A 12 5.76 38.21 -18.23
N ALA A 13 6.25 39.41 -17.90
CA ALA A 13 7.67 39.63 -17.58
C ALA A 13 8.13 38.88 -16.29
N GLY A 14 7.16 38.56 -15.43
CA GLY A 14 7.31 37.82 -14.18
C GLY A 14 7.27 36.30 -14.32
N ALA A 15 6.51 35.81 -15.30
CA ALA A 15 6.06 34.44 -15.38
C ALA A 15 7.11 33.50 -15.99
N VAL A 16 7.24 32.30 -15.42
CA VAL A 16 7.99 31.21 -16.04
C VAL A 16 7.03 30.38 -16.88
N GLU A 17 7.27 30.35 -18.18
CA GLU A 17 6.52 29.53 -19.12
C GLU A 17 7.15 28.13 -19.28
N LEU A 18 6.28 27.13 -19.35
CA LEU A 18 6.63 25.75 -19.63
C LEU A 18 5.76 25.23 -20.77
N ALA A 19 6.38 24.65 -21.79
CA ALA A 19 5.69 23.93 -22.85
C ALA A 19 6.11 22.46 -22.83
N TYR A 20 5.18 21.55 -22.61
CA TYR A 20 5.48 20.13 -22.56
C TYR A 20 4.30 19.25 -22.97
N ARG A 21 4.65 18.05 -23.44
CA ARG A 21 3.70 16.96 -23.58
C ARG A 21 3.81 16.04 -22.36
N PRO A 22 2.73 15.82 -21.59
CA PRO A 22 2.74 14.88 -20.47
C PRO A 22 3.08 13.47 -20.95
N THR A 23 4.07 12.83 -20.33
CA THR A 23 4.41 11.44 -20.62
C THR A 23 3.95 10.51 -19.51
N VAL A 24 3.83 9.21 -19.82
CA VAL A 24 3.53 8.18 -18.82
C VAL A 24 4.56 8.19 -17.69
N ALA A 25 5.83 8.48 -17.99
CA ALA A 25 6.90 8.54 -17.02
C ALA A 25 6.67 9.67 -15.99
N ASP A 26 6.26 10.85 -16.45
CA ASP A 26 6.01 11.99 -15.54
C ASP A 26 4.83 11.73 -14.63
N ILE A 27 3.74 11.20 -15.19
CA ILE A 27 2.53 10.87 -14.43
C ILE A 27 2.87 9.78 -13.40
N THR A 28 3.64 8.76 -13.79
CA THR A 28 4.08 7.71 -12.87
C THR A 28 4.95 8.27 -11.74
N ALA A 29 5.91 9.13 -12.06
CA ALA A 29 6.79 9.76 -11.09
C ALA A 29 6.00 10.66 -10.12
N ALA A 30 5.04 11.45 -10.63
CA ALA A 30 4.16 12.28 -9.82
C ALA A 30 3.26 11.45 -8.90
N LEU A 31 2.66 10.35 -9.39
CA LEU A 31 1.86 9.44 -8.57
C LEU A 31 2.70 8.75 -7.49
N ARG A 32 3.95 8.36 -7.80
CA ARG A 32 4.90 7.82 -6.80
C ARG A 32 5.26 8.87 -5.76
N ALA A 33 5.54 10.11 -6.15
CA ALA A 33 5.83 11.22 -5.24
C ALA A 33 4.64 11.51 -4.32
N ARG A 34 3.41 11.52 -4.86
CA ARG A 34 2.18 11.63 -4.08
C ARG A 34 2.01 10.46 -3.10
N ALA A 35 2.21 9.22 -3.55
CA ALA A 35 2.10 8.05 -2.71
C ALA A 35 3.09 8.13 -1.53
N LYS A 36 4.35 8.50 -1.79
CA LYS A 36 5.39 8.67 -0.75
C LYS A 36 5.00 9.69 0.33
N ASN A 37 4.32 10.77 -0.07
CA ASN A 37 3.94 11.89 0.80
C ASN A 37 2.51 11.82 1.36
N SER A 38 1.73 10.82 0.99
CA SER A 38 0.36 10.60 1.49
C SER A 38 0.32 9.60 2.65
N SER A 39 -0.68 9.70 3.52
CA SER A 39 -0.93 8.67 4.55
C SER A 39 -1.29 7.32 3.92
N GLY A 40 -2.05 7.33 2.82
CA GLY A 40 -2.46 6.11 2.09
C GLY A 40 -1.29 5.38 1.44
N GLY A 41 -0.35 6.09 0.82
CA GLY A 41 0.83 5.44 0.22
C GLY A 41 1.84 4.97 1.26
N ARG A 42 1.99 5.67 2.40
CA ARG A 42 2.74 5.13 3.55
C ARG A 42 2.10 3.85 4.10
N PHE A 43 0.78 3.81 4.14
CA PHE A 43 0.03 2.62 4.54
C PHE A 43 0.25 1.46 3.57
N LEU A 44 0.12 1.70 2.26
CA LEU A 44 0.38 0.70 1.22
C LEU A 44 1.81 0.18 1.28
N ARG A 45 2.81 1.05 1.47
CA ARG A 45 4.22 0.65 1.61
C ARG A 45 4.45 -0.24 2.83
N ARG A 46 3.85 0.09 3.98
CA ARG A 46 3.92 -0.76 5.19
C ARG A 46 3.26 -2.11 4.95
N GLY A 47 2.10 -2.13 4.27
CA GLY A 47 1.43 -3.37 3.87
C GLY A 47 2.31 -4.22 2.94
N LEU A 48 2.95 -3.62 1.94
CA LEU A 48 3.88 -4.31 1.05
C LEU A 48 5.07 -4.92 1.79
N ILE A 49 5.73 -4.15 2.67
CA ILE A 49 6.84 -4.64 3.50
C ILE A 49 6.37 -5.82 4.35
N TYR A 50 5.19 -5.70 4.96
CA TYR A 50 4.62 -6.77 5.76
C TYR A 50 4.40 -8.05 4.94
N VAL A 51 3.76 -7.96 3.78
CA VAL A 51 3.52 -9.11 2.90
C VAL A 51 4.85 -9.75 2.46
N LEU A 52 5.87 -8.95 2.14
CA LEU A 52 7.21 -9.45 1.81
C LEU A 52 7.88 -10.18 2.99
N VAL A 53 7.75 -9.67 4.21
CA VAL A 53 8.27 -10.33 5.42
C VAL A 53 7.55 -11.65 5.66
N VAL A 54 6.22 -11.70 5.54
CA VAL A 54 5.44 -12.94 5.66
C VAL A 54 5.89 -13.96 4.62
N MET A 55 6.08 -13.52 3.37
CA MET A 55 6.60 -14.37 2.29
C MET A 55 7.98 -14.92 2.63
N ALA A 56 8.92 -14.07 3.05
CA ALA A 56 10.29 -14.47 3.35
C ALA A 56 10.35 -15.46 4.52
N VAL A 57 9.61 -15.20 5.60
CA VAL A 57 9.51 -16.09 6.76
C VAL A 57 8.88 -17.43 6.35
N GLY A 58 7.80 -17.40 5.57
CA GLY A 58 7.14 -18.61 5.08
C GLY A 58 8.08 -19.48 4.25
N VAL A 59 8.79 -18.87 3.29
CA VAL A 59 9.78 -19.57 2.45
C VAL A 59 10.88 -20.18 3.32
N LEU A 60 11.46 -19.43 4.25
CA LEU A 60 12.54 -19.91 5.13
C LEU A 60 12.10 -21.13 5.95
N LEU A 61 10.89 -21.08 6.52
CA LEU A 61 10.30 -22.19 7.27
C LEU A 61 10.00 -23.40 6.38
N SER A 62 9.62 -23.16 5.12
CA SER A 62 9.35 -24.23 4.15
C SER A 62 10.63 -24.91 3.65
N THR A 63 11.74 -24.18 3.57
CA THR A 63 13.05 -24.72 3.15
C THR A 63 13.79 -25.49 4.24
N GLY A 64 13.42 -25.30 5.52
CA GLY A 64 14.02 -26.00 6.65
C GLY A 64 13.33 -27.32 7.03
N GLY A 65 12.21 -27.67 6.39
CA GLY A 65 11.50 -28.93 6.59
C GLY A 65 12.04 -30.04 5.69
N ALA A 66 12.13 -31.27 6.22
CA ALA A 66 12.68 -32.43 5.50
C ALA A 66 11.87 -32.87 4.26
N ASP A 67 10.62 -32.43 4.12
CA ASP A 67 9.75 -32.80 3.00
C ASP A 67 9.44 -31.62 2.06
N ARG A 68 10.12 -31.60 0.91
CA ARG A 68 10.03 -30.55 -0.12
C ARG A 68 8.68 -30.53 -0.87
N HIS A 69 7.88 -31.59 -0.77
CA HIS A 69 6.64 -31.77 -1.55
C HIS A 69 5.38 -31.08 -0.96
N ASP A 70 5.39 -30.67 0.31
CA ASP A 70 4.23 -30.03 0.97
C ASP A 70 4.28 -28.49 1.02
N THR A 71 5.17 -27.89 0.24
CA THR A 71 5.30 -26.43 0.18
C THR A 71 4.01 -25.81 -0.40
N PRO A 72 3.32 -24.89 0.32
CA PRO A 72 2.02 -24.35 -0.10
C PRO A 72 2.16 -23.29 -1.21
N TRP A 73 2.66 -23.70 -2.37
CA TRP A 73 2.97 -22.84 -3.52
C TRP A 73 1.81 -21.95 -3.97
N ARG A 74 0.56 -22.42 -3.84
CA ARG A 74 -0.64 -21.63 -4.19
C ARG A 74 -0.79 -20.37 -3.34
N LEU A 75 -0.44 -20.44 -2.05
CA LEU A 75 -0.45 -19.28 -1.16
C LEU A 75 0.65 -18.30 -1.55
N TYR A 76 1.86 -18.78 -1.84
CA TYR A 76 2.96 -17.95 -2.33
C TYR A 76 2.64 -17.26 -3.66
N LEU A 77 1.93 -17.94 -4.56
CA LEU A 77 1.44 -17.33 -5.81
C LEU A 77 0.43 -16.21 -5.54
N VAL A 78 -0.52 -16.41 -4.63
CA VAL A 78 -1.51 -15.37 -4.28
C VAL A 78 -0.83 -14.16 -3.65
N LEU A 79 0.06 -14.36 -2.66
CA LEU A 79 0.81 -13.25 -2.06
C LEU A 79 1.71 -12.56 -3.09
N GLY A 80 2.38 -13.32 -3.95
CA GLY A 80 3.19 -12.79 -5.05
C GLY A 80 2.37 -11.95 -6.03
N ALA A 81 1.17 -12.42 -6.40
CA ALA A 81 0.23 -11.68 -7.22
C ALA A 81 -0.25 -10.39 -6.53
N CYS A 82 -0.50 -10.42 -5.21
CA CYS A 82 -0.82 -9.22 -4.45
C CYS A 82 0.33 -8.19 -4.47
N VAL A 83 1.57 -8.63 -4.28
CA VAL A 83 2.78 -7.78 -4.37
C VAL A 83 2.90 -7.18 -5.77
N ALA A 84 2.80 -8.01 -6.81
CA ALA A 84 2.85 -7.57 -8.20
C ALA A 84 1.75 -6.54 -8.50
N PHE A 85 0.52 -6.78 -8.05
CA PHE A 85 -0.58 -5.85 -8.22
C PHE A 85 -0.33 -4.53 -7.50
N MET A 86 0.05 -4.55 -6.22
CA MET A 86 0.32 -3.33 -5.43
C MET A 86 1.44 -2.47 -6.04
N THR A 87 2.44 -3.09 -6.66
CA THR A 87 3.54 -2.39 -7.33
C THR A 87 3.17 -1.90 -8.74
N ALA A 88 2.27 -2.60 -9.43
CA ALA A 88 1.79 -2.25 -10.77
C ALA A 88 0.73 -1.13 -10.77
N VAL A 89 -0.05 -0.97 -9.69
CA VAL A 89 -1.15 0.01 -9.58
C VAL A 89 -0.74 1.44 -10.02
N PRO A 90 0.37 2.04 -9.55
CA PRO A 90 0.74 3.40 -9.96
C PRO A 90 0.99 3.53 -11.46
N TRP A 91 1.52 2.48 -12.10
CA TRP A 91 1.80 2.49 -13.53
C TRP A 91 0.53 2.26 -14.35
N LEU A 92 -0.38 1.39 -13.90
CA LEU A 92 -1.70 1.21 -14.50
C LEU A 92 -2.52 2.51 -14.42
N GLN A 93 -2.50 3.18 -13.27
CA GLN A 93 -3.12 4.50 -13.08
C GLN A 93 -2.48 5.54 -14.00
N ALA A 94 -1.15 5.56 -14.12
CA ALA A 94 -0.46 6.49 -15.02
C ALA A 94 -0.84 6.26 -16.48
N ARG A 95 -0.96 5.00 -16.92
CA ARG A 95 -1.45 4.67 -18.27
C ARG A 95 -2.89 5.13 -18.51
N GLN A 96 -3.76 4.93 -17.54
CA GLN A 96 -5.15 5.39 -17.63
C GLN A 96 -5.25 6.91 -17.73
N VAL A 97 -4.51 7.63 -16.88
CA VAL A 97 -4.46 9.10 -16.91
C VAL A 97 -3.82 9.60 -18.20
N HIS A 98 -2.72 9.00 -18.64
CA HIS A 98 -2.07 9.37 -19.90
C HIS A 98 -3.01 9.23 -21.10
N ARG A 99 -3.76 8.13 -21.19
CA ARG A 99 -4.73 7.91 -22.26
C ARG A 99 -5.85 8.98 -22.28
N LEU A 100 -6.19 9.53 -21.13
CA LEU A 100 -7.12 10.67 -21.03
C LEU A 100 -6.43 11.98 -21.43
N SER A 101 -5.18 12.20 -21.00
CA SER A 101 -4.38 13.38 -21.32
C SER A 101 -3.92 13.45 -22.77
N GLU A 102 -3.78 12.32 -23.48
CA GLU A 102 -3.48 12.29 -24.92
C GLU A 102 -4.53 13.06 -25.74
N ARG A 103 -5.77 13.13 -25.26
CA ARG A 103 -6.83 13.91 -25.88
C ARG A 103 -6.68 15.41 -25.67
N GLN A 104 -5.88 15.85 -24.70
CA GLN A 104 -5.69 17.28 -24.37
C GLN A 104 -4.51 17.91 -25.14
N GLY A 105 -3.60 17.09 -25.69
CA GLY A 105 -2.48 17.56 -26.50
C GLY A 105 -1.35 18.20 -25.69
N ASP A 106 -0.68 19.18 -26.29
CA ASP A 106 0.43 19.90 -25.65
C ASP A 106 -0.09 20.82 -24.54
N VAL A 107 0.64 20.83 -23.42
CA VAL A 107 0.31 21.65 -22.24
C VAL A 107 1.29 22.82 -22.19
N ARG A 108 0.73 24.03 -22.09
CA ARG A 108 1.46 25.25 -21.76
C ARG A 108 1.08 25.69 -20.35
N ALA A 109 2.06 25.71 -19.46
CA ALA A 109 1.91 26.20 -18.11
C ALA A 109 2.63 27.55 -17.97
N ALA A 110 1.94 28.58 -17.48
CA ALA A 110 2.57 29.81 -17.02
C ALA A 110 2.49 29.84 -15.49
N VAL A 111 3.63 30.06 -14.84
CA VAL A 111 3.74 30.11 -13.38
C VAL A 111 4.28 31.46 -12.97
N ASP A 112 3.49 32.21 -12.21
CA ASP A 112 3.80 33.54 -11.71
C ASP A 112 3.44 33.64 -10.22
N ASP A 113 3.66 34.78 -9.57
CA ASP A 113 3.34 34.93 -8.15
C ASP A 113 1.82 34.86 -7.86
N ALA A 114 0.94 35.02 -8.86
CA ALA A 114 -0.51 34.92 -8.68
C ALA A 114 -1.04 33.47 -8.72
N GLY A 115 -0.33 32.56 -9.39
CA GLY A 115 -0.68 31.14 -9.41
C GLY A 115 -0.13 30.38 -10.61
N ILE A 116 -0.82 29.31 -10.97
CA ILE A 116 -0.48 28.47 -12.12
C ILE A 116 -1.60 28.53 -13.13
N ARG A 117 -1.28 28.92 -14.36
CA ARG A 117 -2.20 28.87 -15.49
C ARG A 117 -1.81 27.73 -16.41
N LEU A 118 -2.67 26.72 -16.52
CA LEU A 118 -2.53 25.62 -17.47
C LEU A 118 -3.40 25.88 -18.68
N THR A 119 -2.84 25.74 -19.87
CA THR A 119 -3.54 25.83 -21.14
C THR A 119 -3.21 24.63 -21.98
N THR A 120 -4.23 24.07 -22.62
CA THR A 120 -4.17 22.92 -23.50
C THR A 120 -4.97 23.25 -24.77
N ALA A 121 -4.92 22.39 -25.79
CA ALA A 121 -5.68 22.62 -27.03
C ALA A 121 -7.20 22.76 -26.80
N HIS A 122 -7.73 22.20 -25.71
CA HIS A 122 -9.17 22.10 -25.46
C HIS A 122 -9.62 22.65 -24.09
N SER A 123 -8.71 23.15 -23.26
CA SER A 123 -9.06 23.67 -21.94
C SER A 123 -8.02 24.64 -21.40
N SER A 124 -8.49 25.61 -20.63
CA SER A 124 -7.66 26.48 -19.78
C SER A 124 -8.12 26.33 -18.33
N ALA A 125 -7.16 26.31 -17.41
CA ALA A 125 -7.40 26.19 -15.97
C ALA A 125 -6.43 27.10 -15.23
N THR A 126 -6.94 27.81 -14.22
CA THR A 126 -6.13 28.55 -13.26
C THR A 126 -6.16 27.82 -11.92
N LEU A 127 -5.00 27.63 -11.32
CA LEU A 127 -4.81 26.91 -10.08
C LEU A 127 -4.18 27.85 -9.07
N ASP A 128 -4.91 28.06 -7.99
CA ASP A 128 -4.48 28.88 -6.86
C ASP A 128 -3.47 28.10 -5.99
N TRP A 129 -2.50 28.81 -5.43
CA TRP A 129 -1.52 28.28 -4.50
C TRP A 129 -2.13 27.56 -3.30
N HIS A 130 -3.27 28.03 -2.78
CA HIS A 130 -3.96 27.42 -1.65
C HIS A 130 -4.45 26.00 -1.91
N LEU A 131 -4.68 25.62 -3.18
CA LEU A 131 -5.07 24.26 -3.55
C LEU A 131 -3.91 23.27 -3.37
N TYR A 132 -2.66 23.76 -3.39
CA TYR A 132 -1.43 22.97 -3.44
C TYR A 132 -0.39 23.45 -2.42
N PRO A 133 -0.61 23.26 -1.10
CA PRO A 133 0.24 23.83 -0.05
C PRO A 133 1.67 23.27 -0.02
N ARG A 134 1.97 22.22 -0.78
CA ARG A 134 3.24 21.51 -0.75
C ARG A 134 3.69 21.10 -2.13
N TYR A 135 5.01 21.03 -2.33
CA TYR A 135 5.58 20.47 -3.55
C TYR A 135 6.77 19.56 -3.27
N VAL A 136 7.10 18.71 -4.25
CA VAL A 136 8.25 17.82 -4.27
C VAL A 136 9.07 18.13 -5.50
N GLU A 137 10.36 18.36 -5.31
CA GLU A 137 11.31 18.44 -6.41
C GLU A 137 11.96 17.07 -6.64
N THR A 138 11.97 16.61 -7.90
CA THR A 138 12.79 15.49 -8.36
C THR A 138 13.86 15.99 -9.34
N SER A 139 14.74 15.11 -9.82
CA SER A 139 15.73 15.49 -10.85
C SER A 139 15.05 16.07 -12.10
N GLU A 140 13.90 15.52 -12.49
CA GLU A 140 13.20 15.85 -13.73
C GLU A 140 11.95 16.74 -13.56
N LEU A 141 11.34 16.80 -12.37
CA LEU A 141 9.98 17.35 -12.19
C LEU A 141 9.85 18.21 -10.93
N PHE A 142 8.96 19.20 -10.98
CA PHE A 142 8.29 19.74 -9.81
C PHE A 142 6.87 19.17 -9.72
N VAL A 143 6.52 18.57 -8.58
CA VAL A 143 5.22 17.95 -8.36
C VAL A 143 4.50 18.64 -7.22
N LEU A 144 3.42 19.34 -7.52
CA LEU A 144 2.59 19.99 -6.52
C LEU A 144 1.56 19.01 -5.97
N LEU A 145 1.41 19.03 -4.65
CA LEU A 145 0.59 18.09 -3.90
C LEU A 145 -0.60 18.82 -3.28
N SER A 146 -1.81 18.41 -3.65
CA SER A 146 -3.02 19.01 -3.09
C SER A 146 -3.10 18.91 -1.57
N ALA A 147 -3.76 19.90 -0.95
CA ALA A 147 -4.08 19.91 0.48
C ALA A 147 -5.01 18.75 0.83
N ASP A 148 -5.97 18.45 -0.05
CA ASP A 148 -6.93 17.38 0.15
C ASP A 148 -6.26 16.02 -0.12
N ARG A 149 -6.28 15.19 0.92
CA ARG A 149 -5.73 13.82 0.86
C ARG A 149 -6.62 12.87 0.04
N THR A 150 -7.85 13.28 -0.27
CA THR A 150 -8.87 12.48 -0.97
C THR A 150 -9.13 12.94 -2.41
N ALA A 151 -9.03 14.24 -2.72
CA ALA A 151 -9.15 14.74 -4.09
C ALA A 151 -7.96 14.37 -4.99
N VAL A 152 -8.25 14.26 -6.29
CA VAL A 152 -7.27 14.02 -7.35
C VAL A 152 -6.70 15.37 -7.77
N GLY A 153 -5.54 15.74 -7.23
CA GLY A 153 -4.84 16.94 -7.65
C GLY A 153 -3.34 16.79 -7.46
N VAL A 154 -2.66 16.31 -8.50
CA VAL A 154 -1.22 16.54 -8.65
C VAL A 154 -1.05 17.41 -9.89
N VAL A 155 -0.26 18.47 -9.76
CA VAL A 155 0.22 19.23 -10.92
C VAL A 155 1.66 18.81 -11.16
N VAL A 156 1.97 18.53 -12.41
CA VAL A 156 3.28 18.06 -12.83
C VAL A 156 3.88 19.12 -13.73
N LEU A 157 5.02 19.68 -13.32
CA LEU A 157 5.77 20.69 -14.06
C LEU A 157 7.13 20.10 -14.42
N PRO A 158 7.31 19.54 -15.63
CA PRO A 158 8.59 18.97 -16.04
C PRO A 158 9.63 20.04 -16.31
N LYS A 159 10.85 19.86 -15.79
CA LYS A 159 11.97 20.79 -16.00
C LYS A 159 12.36 20.92 -17.46
N ARG A 160 12.22 19.83 -18.24
CA ARG A 160 12.44 19.84 -19.70
C ARG A 160 11.50 20.74 -20.49
N GLY A 161 10.37 21.14 -19.89
CA GLY A 161 9.43 22.07 -20.53
C GLY A 161 9.82 23.54 -20.37
N VAL A 162 10.82 23.81 -19.51
CA VAL A 162 11.34 25.15 -19.26
C VAL A 162 12.41 25.45 -20.30
N ALA A 163 12.37 26.66 -20.88
CA ALA A 163 13.27 27.04 -21.97
C ALA A 163 14.76 27.11 -21.58
N THR A 164 15.07 27.53 -20.35
CA THR A 164 16.46 27.72 -19.89
C THR A 164 16.67 27.22 -18.44
N PRO A 165 17.90 26.85 -18.06
CA PRO A 165 18.24 26.48 -16.69
C PRO A 165 17.98 27.60 -15.66
N GLU A 166 18.18 28.87 -16.02
CA GLU A 166 17.90 30.00 -15.13
C GLU A 166 16.41 30.09 -14.80
N ASN A 167 15.55 29.79 -15.78
CA ASN A 167 14.11 29.76 -15.58
C ASN A 167 13.67 28.58 -14.68
N VAL A 168 14.45 27.50 -14.62
CA VAL A 168 14.22 26.41 -13.65
C VAL A 168 14.50 26.90 -12.23
N GLU A 169 15.57 27.66 -12.02
CA GLU A 169 15.90 28.27 -10.73
C GLU A 169 14.85 29.29 -10.30
N ARG A 170 14.41 30.13 -11.25
CA ARG A 170 13.33 31.11 -11.02
C ARG A 170 12.02 30.42 -10.66
N LEU A 171 11.65 29.34 -11.35
CA LEU A 171 10.48 28.54 -11.03
C LEU A 171 10.59 27.97 -9.60
N ARG A 172 11.75 27.42 -9.23
CA ARG A 172 12.00 26.92 -7.87
C ARG A 172 11.82 28.04 -6.84
N ALA A 173 12.35 29.23 -7.09
CA ALA A 173 12.20 30.37 -6.20
C ALA A 173 10.72 30.80 -6.01
N ILE A 174 9.92 30.81 -7.09
CA ILE A 174 8.48 31.08 -7.01
C ILE A 174 7.78 30.01 -6.16
N LEU A 175 8.10 28.73 -6.36
CA LEU A 175 7.51 27.62 -5.59
C LEU A 175 7.92 27.68 -4.11
N ASP A 176 9.18 27.97 -3.80
CA ASP A 176 9.68 28.09 -2.42
C ASP A 176 9.04 29.27 -1.67
N ARG A 177 8.63 30.34 -2.37
CA ARG A 177 7.90 31.46 -1.76
C ARG A 177 6.47 31.12 -1.37
N HIS A 178 5.77 30.33 -2.19
CA HIS A 178 4.33 30.08 -2.03
C HIS A 178 4.01 28.74 -1.37
N LEU A 179 4.90 27.75 -1.48
CA LEU A 179 4.63 26.36 -1.13
C LEU A 179 5.72 25.79 -0.20
N VAL A 180 5.32 24.84 0.63
CA VAL A 180 6.29 24.15 1.50
C VAL A 180 6.90 22.96 0.77
N ARG A 181 8.23 22.94 0.68
CA ARG A 181 8.96 21.78 0.14
C ARG A 181 8.81 20.56 1.06
N ALA A 182 8.33 19.44 0.52
CA ALA A 182 7.89 18.30 1.33
C ALA A 182 9.03 17.51 2.00
N ASP A 183 10.23 17.53 1.42
CA ASP A 183 11.46 17.00 2.02
C ASP A 183 11.90 17.82 3.24
N VAL A 184 11.83 19.15 3.17
CA VAL A 184 12.13 20.08 4.27
C VAL A 184 11.06 20.00 5.37
N ALA A 185 9.78 19.88 5.00
CA ALA A 185 8.67 19.71 5.94
C ALA A 185 8.78 18.42 6.79
N ALA A 186 9.41 17.38 6.26
CA ALA A 186 9.68 16.15 7.00
C ALA A 186 10.73 16.36 8.09
N THR A 187 11.68 17.28 7.87
CA THR A 187 12.79 17.61 8.77
C THR A 187 12.37 18.59 9.87
N ILE A 188 11.53 19.57 9.55
CA ILE A 188 11.09 20.62 10.51
C ILE A 188 9.97 20.12 11.45
N GLY A 189 9.38 18.95 11.19
CA GLY A 189 8.36 18.38 12.05
C GLY A 189 7.11 19.25 12.12
N SER A 190 6.27 19.21 11.09
CA SER A 190 5.03 19.99 11.04
C SER A 190 4.20 19.86 12.34
N PRO A 191 3.54 20.93 12.82
CA PRO A 191 2.67 20.85 13.99
C PRO A 191 1.67 19.71 13.82
N ARG A 192 1.75 18.73 14.72
CA ARG A 192 0.88 17.55 14.75
C ARG A 192 -0.57 17.98 14.99
N THR A 193 -1.28 18.43 13.97
CA THR A 193 -2.74 18.55 14.03
C THR A 193 -3.35 17.14 13.97
N ARG A 194 -3.58 16.64 15.19
CA ARG A 194 -4.46 15.51 15.58
C ARG A 194 -4.20 14.16 14.91
N GLY A 195 -3.15 13.50 15.41
CA GLY A 195 -2.91 12.06 15.29
C GLY A 195 -3.83 11.14 16.11
N ARG A 196 -5.07 11.54 16.44
CA ARG A 196 -6.01 10.66 17.19
C ARG A 196 -6.80 9.69 16.29
N ALA A 197 -7.00 10.01 15.01
CA ALA A 197 -7.68 9.10 14.07
C ALA A 197 -6.72 8.08 13.42
N ALA A 198 -5.50 8.50 13.09
CA ALA A 198 -4.50 7.64 12.43
C ALA A 198 -3.92 6.56 13.35
N GLY A 199 -3.83 6.81 14.67
CA GLY A 199 -3.35 5.82 15.64
C GLY A 199 -4.26 4.61 15.78
N ARG A 200 -5.58 4.80 15.65
CA ARG A 200 -6.56 3.69 15.71
C ARG A 200 -6.59 2.86 14.43
N GLY A 201 -6.41 3.48 13.26
CA GLY A 201 -6.30 2.74 11.99
C GLY A 201 -5.03 1.90 11.88
N ALA A 202 -3.88 2.41 12.35
CA ALA A 202 -2.63 1.65 12.35
C ALA A 202 -2.69 0.42 13.27
N GLY A 203 -3.29 0.56 14.46
CA GLY A 203 -3.49 -0.55 15.39
C GLY A 203 -4.45 -1.61 14.85
N SER A 204 -5.51 -1.21 14.14
CA SER A 204 -6.48 -2.15 13.57
C SER A 204 -5.86 -3.04 12.49
N ILE A 205 -4.98 -2.46 11.68
CA ILE A 205 -4.29 -3.19 10.63
C ILE A 205 -3.17 -4.06 11.20
N GLY A 206 -2.42 -3.58 12.20
CA GLY A 206 -1.45 -4.41 12.91
C GLY A 206 -2.08 -5.68 13.48
N LEU A 207 -3.28 -5.56 14.05
CA LEU A 207 -4.06 -6.70 14.56
C LEU A 207 -4.57 -7.63 13.44
N LEU A 208 -5.07 -7.10 12.32
CA LEU A 208 -5.50 -7.93 11.18
C LEU A 208 -4.33 -8.69 10.55
N LEU A 209 -3.18 -8.03 10.43
CA LEU A 209 -1.96 -8.61 9.90
C LEU A 209 -1.43 -9.69 10.86
N LEU A 210 -1.32 -9.39 12.15
CA LEU A 210 -0.98 -10.38 13.18
C LEU A 210 -1.94 -11.59 13.13
N GLY A 211 -3.24 -11.36 12.98
CA GLY A 211 -4.22 -12.43 12.80
C GLY A 211 -3.89 -13.32 11.61
N LEU A 212 -3.64 -12.72 10.43
CA LEU A 212 -3.25 -13.45 9.22
C LEU A 212 -1.94 -14.23 9.41
N LEU A 213 -0.95 -13.67 10.13
CA LEU A 213 0.31 -14.35 10.46
C LEU A 213 0.06 -15.58 11.33
N LEU A 214 -0.78 -15.45 12.36
CA LEU A 214 -1.11 -16.54 13.27
C LEU A 214 -1.89 -17.64 12.56
N PHE A 215 -2.84 -17.28 11.69
CA PHE A 215 -3.51 -18.24 10.80
C PHE A 215 -2.53 -18.93 9.84
N PHE A 216 -1.54 -18.21 9.32
CA PHE A 216 -0.48 -18.78 8.48
C PHE A 216 0.34 -19.81 9.27
N PHE A 217 0.78 -19.50 10.49
CA PHE A 217 1.51 -20.44 11.33
C PHE A 217 0.64 -21.64 11.74
N ALA A 218 -0.64 -21.44 12.06
CA ALA A 218 -1.57 -22.53 12.36
C ALA A 218 -1.79 -23.44 11.15
N PHE A 219 -1.92 -22.85 9.95
CA PHE A 219 -2.04 -23.59 8.71
C PHE A 219 -0.78 -24.36 8.36
N ALA A 220 0.40 -23.74 8.48
CA ALA A 220 1.68 -24.39 8.27
C ALA A 220 1.92 -25.55 9.25
N ALA A 221 1.52 -25.38 10.52
CA ALA A 221 1.57 -26.44 11.53
C ALA A 221 0.62 -27.63 11.19
N GLY A 222 -0.53 -27.36 10.56
CA GLY A 222 -1.46 -28.37 10.06
C GLY A 222 -1.12 -28.97 8.68
N GLN A 223 -0.23 -28.35 7.90
CA GLN A 223 0.27 -28.93 6.63
C GLN A 223 1.20 -30.11 6.85
N LYS A 224 1.92 -30.17 7.97
CA LYS A 224 2.70 -31.36 8.38
C LYS A 224 1.83 -32.62 8.56
N VAL A 225 0.50 -32.44 8.60
CA VAL A 225 -0.51 -33.50 8.57
C VAL A 225 -1.14 -33.51 7.17
N ALA A 226 -0.32 -33.75 6.14
CA ALA A 226 -0.74 -33.57 4.74
C ALA A 226 -1.89 -34.50 4.33
N HIS A 227 -2.03 -35.63 5.01
CA HIS A 227 -3.18 -36.51 4.90
C HIS A 227 -3.55 -37.02 6.30
N PRO A 228 -4.58 -36.48 6.96
CA PRO A 228 -5.06 -37.05 8.22
C PRO A 228 -5.33 -38.55 8.06
N ASP A 229 -5.72 -38.98 6.86
CA ASP A 229 -6.06 -40.36 6.55
C ASP A 229 -4.87 -41.29 6.24
N ARG A 230 -3.69 -40.74 5.94
CA ARG A 230 -2.49 -41.53 5.54
C ARG A 230 -1.20 -40.79 5.91
N PHE A 231 -0.71 -40.98 7.12
CA PHE A 231 0.67 -40.64 7.48
C PHE A 231 1.36 -41.85 8.11
N PRO A 232 2.56 -42.24 7.64
CA PRO A 232 3.31 -43.34 8.23
C PRO A 232 4.02 -42.91 9.51
N GLY A 233 4.05 -43.79 10.52
CA GLY A 233 4.87 -43.63 11.72
C GLY A 233 4.32 -42.68 12.80
N ILE A 234 5.19 -42.33 13.74
CA ILE A 234 4.92 -41.43 14.87
C ILE A 234 5.23 -40.00 14.43
N GLN A 235 4.32 -39.07 14.70
CA GLN A 235 4.45 -37.66 14.39
C GLN A 235 4.32 -36.80 15.64
N ASN A 236 4.96 -35.63 15.64
CA ASN A 236 4.77 -34.66 16.71
C ASN A 236 3.34 -34.09 16.67
N ASN A 237 2.71 -34.02 17.83
CA ASN A 237 1.37 -33.46 17.94
C ASN A 237 1.41 -31.93 17.81
N THR A 238 1.03 -31.42 16.63
CA THR A 238 0.95 -29.97 16.39
C THR A 238 -0.45 -29.39 16.68
N ALA A 239 -1.40 -30.23 17.15
CA ALA A 239 -2.77 -29.82 17.43
C ALA A 239 -2.88 -28.69 18.47
N PRO A 240 -2.22 -28.77 19.65
CA PRO A 240 -2.38 -27.76 20.69
C PRO A 240 -1.86 -26.39 20.24
N ILE A 241 -0.68 -26.37 19.61
CA ILE A 241 -0.06 -25.15 19.08
C ILE A 241 -0.93 -24.54 17.98
N SER A 242 -1.49 -25.37 17.08
CA SER A 242 -2.36 -24.90 16.01
C SER A 242 -3.64 -24.27 16.56
N VAL A 243 -4.27 -24.86 17.58
CA VAL A 243 -5.47 -24.31 18.23
C VAL A 243 -5.18 -22.98 18.92
N VAL A 244 -4.08 -22.88 19.67
CA VAL A 244 -3.68 -21.62 20.33
C VAL A 244 -3.44 -20.51 19.29
N LEU A 245 -2.75 -20.82 18.19
CA LEU A 245 -2.52 -19.86 17.11
C LEU A 245 -3.82 -19.44 16.41
N LEU A 246 -4.77 -20.36 16.20
CA LEU A 246 -6.10 -20.03 15.67
C LEU A 246 -6.86 -19.09 16.61
N LEU A 247 -6.88 -19.38 17.92
CA LEU A 247 -7.58 -18.55 18.91
C LEU A 247 -7.00 -17.14 18.97
N LEU A 248 -5.67 -17.02 19.02
CA LEU A 248 -4.99 -15.72 18.97
C LEU A 248 -5.26 -15.00 17.64
N GLY A 249 -5.31 -15.75 16.52
CA GLY A 249 -5.64 -15.23 15.20
C GLY A 249 -7.04 -14.65 15.12
N VAL A 250 -8.04 -15.36 15.64
CA VAL A 250 -9.45 -14.90 15.73
C VAL A 250 -9.53 -13.64 16.59
N LEU A 251 -8.90 -13.63 17.77
CA LEU A 251 -8.90 -12.47 18.67
C LEU A 251 -8.29 -11.23 18.00
N ALA A 252 -7.19 -11.40 17.26
CA ALA A 252 -6.54 -10.34 16.52
C ALA A 252 -7.43 -9.82 15.37
N VAL A 253 -8.09 -10.71 14.61
CA VAL A 253 -9.03 -10.31 13.55
C VAL A 253 -10.25 -9.57 14.12
N VAL A 254 -10.86 -10.07 15.20
CA VAL A 254 -12.01 -9.43 15.87
C VAL A 254 -11.63 -8.07 16.45
N GLY A 255 -10.46 -7.97 17.08
CA GLY A 255 -9.91 -6.72 17.60
C GLY A 255 -9.69 -5.69 16.48
N GLY A 256 -9.05 -6.12 15.39
CA GLY A 256 -8.82 -5.29 14.21
C GLY A 256 -10.12 -4.83 13.55
N TRP A 257 -11.09 -5.73 13.38
CA TRP A 257 -12.42 -5.43 12.84
C TRP A 257 -13.18 -4.42 13.71
N ARG A 258 -13.25 -4.62 15.03
CA ARG A 258 -13.94 -3.70 15.95
C ARG A 258 -13.35 -2.29 15.91
N LEU A 259 -12.05 -2.19 15.70
CA LEU A 259 -11.33 -0.92 15.63
C LEU A 259 -11.51 -0.24 14.25
N ALA A 260 -11.68 -1.02 13.17
CA ALA A 260 -11.90 -0.55 11.81
C ALA A 260 -13.38 -0.29 11.43
N ARG A 261 -14.35 -0.78 12.22
CA ARG A 261 -15.80 -0.79 11.88
C ARG A 261 -16.42 0.55 11.52
N ARG A 262 -15.77 1.67 11.89
CA ARG A 262 -16.26 3.03 11.62
C ARG A 262 -15.81 3.61 10.27
N MET A 263 -14.91 2.95 9.54
CA MET A 263 -14.38 3.44 8.26
C MET A 263 -14.97 2.64 7.07
N LYS A 264 -15.77 3.28 6.21
CA LYS A 264 -16.53 2.61 5.11
C LYS A 264 -15.64 1.77 4.18
N VAL A 265 -14.50 2.31 3.74
CA VAL A 265 -13.57 1.60 2.83
C VAL A 265 -12.86 0.43 3.53
N MET A 266 -12.56 0.57 4.82
CA MET A 266 -11.91 -0.49 5.60
C MET A 266 -12.85 -1.66 5.93
N ARG A 267 -14.17 -1.47 5.90
CA ARG A 267 -15.13 -2.57 6.11
C ARG A 267 -14.97 -3.65 5.04
N ILE A 268 -14.84 -3.28 3.77
CA ILE A 268 -14.69 -4.27 2.68
C ILE A 268 -13.39 -5.06 2.86
N VAL A 269 -12.27 -4.37 3.08
CA VAL A 269 -10.96 -5.01 3.28
C VAL A 269 -10.96 -5.91 4.52
N SER A 270 -11.52 -5.44 5.64
CA SER A 270 -11.63 -6.25 6.83
C SER A 270 -12.58 -7.44 6.65
N THR A 271 -13.58 -7.36 5.78
CA THR A 271 -14.52 -8.47 5.51
C THR A 271 -13.82 -9.53 4.71
N VAL A 272 -13.12 -9.14 3.65
CA VAL A 272 -12.35 -10.07 2.82
C VAL A 272 -11.29 -10.78 3.66
N LEU A 273 -10.54 -10.03 4.51
CA LEU A 273 -9.56 -10.63 5.41
C LEU A 273 -10.18 -11.55 6.46
N ALA A 274 -11.33 -11.18 7.04
CA ALA A 274 -12.04 -12.02 8.00
C ALA A 274 -12.57 -13.31 7.35
N VAL A 275 -13.12 -13.23 6.14
CA VAL A 275 -13.58 -14.41 5.38
C VAL A 275 -12.40 -15.31 5.04
N ALA A 276 -11.27 -14.76 4.56
CA ALA A 276 -10.07 -15.53 4.27
C ALA A 276 -9.53 -16.23 5.54
N ALA A 277 -9.52 -15.53 6.68
CA ALA A 277 -9.14 -16.08 7.97
C ALA A 277 -10.08 -17.20 8.43
N LEU A 278 -11.39 -17.05 8.26
CA LEU A 278 -12.39 -18.08 8.59
C LEU A 278 -12.24 -19.32 7.71
N LEU A 279 -12.02 -19.15 6.40
CA LEU A 279 -11.78 -20.26 5.48
C LEU A 279 -10.49 -21.01 5.83
N ALA A 280 -9.39 -20.28 6.08
CA ALA A 280 -8.13 -20.88 6.50
C ALA A 280 -8.27 -21.60 7.86
N GLY A 281 -8.93 -20.96 8.83
CA GLY A 281 -9.21 -21.54 10.14
C GLY A 281 -10.07 -22.80 10.05
N GLY A 282 -11.11 -22.81 9.22
CA GLY A 282 -11.95 -23.98 8.99
C GLY A 282 -11.18 -25.18 8.44
N VAL A 283 -10.25 -24.94 7.52
CA VAL A 283 -9.35 -26.01 7.00
C VAL A 283 -8.44 -26.55 8.10
N VAL A 284 -7.89 -25.69 8.97
CA VAL A 284 -7.06 -26.14 10.09
C VAL A 284 -7.88 -26.92 11.12
N VAL A 285 -9.07 -26.43 11.49
CA VAL A 285 -9.97 -27.13 12.42
C VAL A 285 -10.37 -28.49 11.88
N TYR A 286 -10.66 -28.62 10.58
CA TYR A 286 -10.96 -29.91 9.96
C TYR A 286 -9.79 -30.90 10.06
N ARG A 287 -8.55 -30.44 9.87
CA ARG A 287 -7.36 -31.30 9.95
C ARG A 287 -6.96 -31.66 11.38
N VAL A 288 -7.08 -30.71 12.30
CA VAL A 288 -6.64 -30.85 13.69
C VAL A 288 -7.72 -31.47 14.57
N GLY A 289 -8.99 -31.29 14.23
CA GLY A 289 -10.15 -31.75 15.01
C GLY A 289 -10.06 -33.20 15.48
N PRO A 290 -9.73 -34.16 14.60
CA PRO A 290 -9.59 -35.57 14.97
C PRO A 290 -8.42 -35.88 15.92
N MET A 291 -7.49 -34.94 16.15
CA MET A 291 -6.32 -35.11 17.02
C MET A 291 -6.52 -34.46 18.40
N LEU A 292 -7.63 -33.74 18.60
CA LEU A 292 -7.86 -32.96 19.82
C LEU A 292 -8.01 -33.83 21.07
N HIS A 293 -8.40 -35.10 20.94
CA HIS A 293 -8.44 -36.02 22.09
C HIS A 293 -7.04 -36.40 22.60
N CYS A 294 -6.00 -36.20 21.79
CA CYS A 294 -4.60 -36.39 22.19
C CYS A 294 -3.96 -35.10 22.68
N TRP A 295 -4.73 -34.15 23.23
CA TRP A 295 -4.25 -32.82 23.59
C TRP A 295 -2.98 -32.82 24.46
N ASP A 296 -2.94 -33.70 25.46
CA ASP A 296 -1.84 -33.77 26.42
C ASP A 296 -0.63 -34.57 25.90
N SER A 297 -0.75 -35.21 24.74
CA SER A 297 0.31 -36.05 24.19
C SER A 297 1.21 -35.32 23.23
N ALA A 298 2.52 -35.48 23.44
CA ALA A 298 3.55 -34.87 22.60
C ALA A 298 3.63 -35.51 21.20
N GLN A 299 3.20 -36.77 21.08
CA GLN A 299 3.26 -37.53 19.84
C GLN A 299 1.94 -38.25 19.54
N ILE A 300 1.69 -38.45 18.25
CA ILE A 300 0.51 -39.15 17.74
C ILE A 300 0.90 -40.13 16.64
N ALA A 301 0.19 -41.26 16.59
CA ALA A 301 0.31 -42.26 15.54
C ALA A 301 -1.07 -42.69 15.04
N ARG A 302 -1.16 -43.32 13.87
CA ARG A 302 -2.43 -43.87 13.38
C ARG A 302 -2.59 -45.32 13.85
N GLY A 303 -3.68 -45.57 14.58
CA GLY A 303 -4.05 -46.90 15.05
C GLY A 303 -4.60 -47.78 13.93
N PRO A 304 -4.60 -49.12 14.11
CA PRO A 304 -5.02 -50.08 13.09
C PRO A 304 -6.50 -49.96 12.67
N ALA A 305 -7.35 -49.38 13.53
CA ALA A 305 -8.76 -49.09 13.22
C ALA A 305 -8.96 -47.74 12.49
N GLY A 306 -7.89 -47.05 12.09
CA GLY A 306 -7.95 -45.74 11.44
C GLY A 306 -8.11 -44.54 12.40
N GLY A 307 -8.22 -44.77 13.72
CA GLY A 307 -8.20 -43.73 14.75
C GLY A 307 -6.78 -43.22 15.07
N TYR A 308 -6.67 -42.18 15.89
CA TYR A 308 -5.38 -41.67 16.37
C TYR A 308 -5.04 -42.26 17.74
N ALA A 309 -3.83 -42.79 17.88
CA ALA A 309 -3.22 -43.21 19.13
C ALA A 309 -2.37 -42.08 19.69
N CYS A 310 -2.55 -41.77 20.97
CA CYS A 310 -1.81 -40.75 21.70
C CYS A 310 -0.63 -41.41 22.39
N LEU A 311 0.58 -40.86 22.24
CA LEU A 311 1.82 -41.42 22.76
C LEU A 311 2.47 -40.42 23.71
N ASP A 312 2.60 -40.85 24.96
CA ASP A 312 3.31 -40.14 26.02
C ASP A 312 4.57 -40.97 26.35
N PHE A 313 5.75 -40.39 26.15
CA PHE A 313 7.04 -40.97 26.55
C PHE A 313 7.67 -40.09 27.63
#